data_AF-A0A932SPP3-F1
#
_entry.id   AF-A0A932SPP3-F1
#
_cell.length_a   1.000
_cell.length_b   1.000
_cell.length_c   1.000
_cell.angle_alpha   90.00
_cell.angle_beta   90.00
_cell.angle_gamma   90.00
#
_symmetry.space_group_name_H-M   'P 1'
#
loop_
_entity.id
_entity.type
_entity.pdbx_description
1 polymer ?
#
loop_
_entity_poly.entity_id
_entity_poly.type
_entity_poly.pdbx_seq_one_letter_code
_entity_poly.pdbx_strand_id
1 'polypeptide(L)'
;MSKADLALEHVQNLYMLQIQLFQILDSDVRSPRDRRQALEHVKRFQSLLRKADHRYMGGEDVVASLKQLPVEVTAKIAPRRARTLSRIRQRRLKR
;
A
#
# COMPACT_ATOMS: atom_id res chain seq x y z
N MET A 1 19.19 -2.29 21.08
CA MET A 1 18.92 -2.50 19.64
C MET A 1 19.83 -1.59 18.84
N SER A 2 20.55 -2.12 17.86
CA SER A 2 21.34 -1.31 16.95
C SER A 2 20.44 -0.61 15.91
N LYS A 3 20.99 0.40 15.22
CA LYS A 3 20.29 1.05 14.10
C LYS A 3 19.97 0.06 12.97
N ALA A 4 20.83 -0.93 12.76
CA ALA A 4 20.62 -1.97 11.76
C ALA A 4 19.45 -2.89 12.16
N ASP A 5 19.35 -3.29 13.43
CA ASP A 5 18.24 -4.12 13.92
C ASP A 5 16.90 -3.42 13.74
N LEU A 6 16.83 -2.12 14.05
CA LEU A 6 15.62 -1.31 13.89
C LEU A 6 15.24 -1.12 12.41
N ALA A 7 16.24 -0.96 11.53
CA ALA A 7 16.00 -0.88 10.10
C ALA A 7 15.44 -2.20 9.54
N LEU A 8 16.05 -3.33 9.92
CA LEU A 8 15.60 -4.67 9.54
C LEU A 8 14.19 -4.96 10.07
N GLU A 9 13.89 -4.57 11.30
CA GLU A 9 12.55 -4.71 11.89
C GLU A 9 11.51 -3.91 11.09
N HIS A 10 11.81 -2.68 10.68
CA HIS A 10 10.91 -1.90 9.84
C HIS A 10 10.67 -2.56 8.48
N VAL A 11 11.71 -3.11 7.86
CA VAL A 11 11.61 -3.83 6.58
C VAL A 11 10.78 -5.11 6.72
N GLN A 12 11.03 -5.90 7.76
CA GLN A 12 10.25 -7.11 8.06
C GLN A 12 8.76 -6.77 8.25
N ASN A 13 8.47 -5.75 9.08
CA ASN A 13 7.10 -5.30 9.32
C ASN A 13 6.42 -4.80 8.05
N LEU A 14 7.17 -4.13 7.17
CA LEU A 14 6.67 -3.70 5.88
C LEU A 14 6.28 -4.90 5.00
N TYR A 15 7.14 -5.92 4.92
CA TYR A 15 6.87 -7.13 4.14
C TYR A 15 5.70 -7.95 4.68
N MET A 16 5.53 -8.02 6.00
CA MET A 16 4.33 -8.64 6.58
C MET A 16 3.05 -7.90 6.17
N LEU A 17 3.07 -6.56 6.20
CA LEU A 17 1.94 -5.76 5.71
C LEU A 17 1.74 -5.89 4.20
N GLN A 18 2.81 -6.08 3.41
CA GLN A 18 2.71 -6.35 1.98
C GLN A 18 1.85 -7.58 1.70
N ILE A 19 2.08 -8.67 2.44
CA ILE A 19 1.31 -9.92 2.32
C ILE A 19 -0.17 -9.67 2.66
N GLN A 20 -0.45 -8.93 3.73
CA GLN A 20 -1.82 -8.57 4.11
C GLN A 20 -2.52 -7.74 3.02
N LEU A 21 -1.81 -6.80 2.40
CA LEU A 21 -2.33 -6.00 1.29
C LEU A 21 -2.61 -6.85 0.05
N PHE A 22 -1.77 -7.85 -0.26
CA PHE A 22 -2.05 -8.81 -1.34
C PHE A 22 -3.29 -9.65 -1.04
N GLN A 23 -3.45 -10.14 0.19
CA GLN A 23 -4.65 -10.87 0.58
C GLN A 23 -5.92 -10.02 0.39
N ILE A 24 -5.86 -8.71 0.65
CA ILE A 24 -6.95 -7.77 0.36
C ILE A 24 -7.19 -7.64 -1.16
N LEU A 25 -6.12 -7.63 -1.97
CA LEU A 25 -6.20 -7.64 -3.43
C LEU A 25 -6.75 -8.94 -4.03
N ASP A 26 -6.71 -10.05 -3.30
CA ASP A 26 -7.33 -11.30 -3.72
C ASP A 26 -8.75 -11.49 -3.14
N SER A 27 -9.04 -10.88 -1.98
CA SER A 27 -10.31 -11.05 -1.26
C SER A 27 -11.46 -10.20 -1.81
N ASP A 28 -12.71 -10.62 -1.63
CA ASP A 28 -13.87 -9.80 -1.98
C ASP A 28 -14.27 -8.87 -0.82
N VAL A 29 -13.76 -7.63 -0.86
CA VAL A 29 -13.97 -6.62 0.18
C VAL A 29 -15.36 -5.96 0.04
N ARG A 30 -16.37 -6.62 0.61
CA ARG A 30 -17.77 -6.19 0.48
C ARG A 30 -18.22 -5.26 1.60
N SER A 31 -17.78 -5.47 2.84
CA SER A 31 -18.31 -4.73 3.99
C SER A 31 -17.60 -3.39 4.23
N PRO A 32 -18.29 -2.38 4.80
CA PRO A 32 -17.66 -1.13 5.20
C PRO A 32 -16.54 -1.31 6.23
N ARG A 33 -16.66 -2.32 7.10
CA ARG A 33 -15.65 -2.66 8.11
C ARG A 33 -14.35 -3.11 7.46
N ASP A 34 -14.44 -4.04 6.50
CA ASP A 34 -13.28 -4.58 5.78
C ASP A 34 -12.56 -3.49 4.98
N ARG A 35 -13.33 -2.57 4.37
CA ARG A 35 -12.74 -1.39 3.69
C ARG A 35 -12.00 -0.48 4.65
N ARG A 36 -12.52 -0.27 5.86
CA ARG A 36 -11.89 0.58 6.87
C ARG A 36 -10.58 -0.06 7.35
N GLN A 37 -10.60 -1.35 7.62
CA GLN A 37 -9.42 -2.13 7.98
C GLN A 37 -8.37 -2.12 6.86
N ALA A 38 -8.77 -2.31 5.60
CA ALA A 38 -7.87 -2.22 4.45
C ALA A 38 -7.22 -0.83 4.34
N LEU A 39 -7.97 0.25 4.58
CA LEU A 39 -7.40 1.61 4.61
C LEU A 39 -6.39 1.80 5.75
N GLU A 40 -6.61 1.18 6.91
CA GLU A 40 -5.64 1.20 8.01
C GLU A 40 -4.35 0.47 7.65
N HIS A 41 -4.45 -0.71 7.04
CA HIS A 41 -3.29 -1.44 6.54
C HIS A 41 -2.51 -0.61 5.50
N VAL A 42 -3.21 0.04 4.56
CA VAL A 42 -2.60 0.93 3.56
C VAL A 42 -1.85 2.08 4.23
N LYS A 43 -2.47 2.77 5.19
CA LYS A 43 -1.83 3.89 5.92
C LYS A 43 -0.59 3.43 6.68
N ARG A 44 -0.68 2.30 7.37
CA ARG A 44 0.43 1.74 8.14
C ARG A 44 1.58 1.32 7.23
N PHE A 45 1.27 0.68 6.11
CA PHE A 45 2.26 0.31 5.10
C PHE A 45 2.96 1.54 4.52
N GLN A 46 2.22 2.58 4.13
CA GLN A 46 2.82 3.83 3.63
C GLN A 46 3.71 4.53 4.67
N SER A 47 3.31 4.49 5.94
CA SER A 47 4.12 5.06 7.04
C SER A 47 5.43 4.29 7.21
N LEU A 48 5.39 2.96 7.17
CA LEU A 48 6.59 2.12 7.25
C LEU A 48 7.47 2.28 6.01
N LEU A 49 6.91 2.37 4.82
CA LEU A 49 7.65 2.55 3.57
C LEU A 49 8.46 3.86 3.56
N ARG A 50 7.98 4.90 4.26
CA ARG A 50 8.72 6.17 4.42
C ARG A 50 9.85 6.08 5.44
N LYS A 51 9.78 5.13 6.37
CA LYS A 51 10.75 4.94 7.47
C LYS A 51 11.77 3.84 7.17
N ALA A 52 11.44 2.93 6.27
CA ALA A 52 12.30 1.82 5.90
C ALA A 52 13.52 2.32 5.12
N ASP A 53 14.70 1.81 5.48
CA ASP A 53 15.94 2.11 4.79
C ASP A 53 16.08 1.20 3.57
N HIS A 54 15.99 1.79 2.38
CA HIS A 54 16.08 1.14 1.09
C HIS A 54 17.32 0.24 0.91
N ARG A 55 18.42 0.51 1.62
CA ARG A 55 19.63 -0.33 1.61
C ARG A 55 19.39 -1.75 2.12
N TYR A 56 18.38 -1.91 2.99
CA TYR A 56 17.98 -3.21 3.55
C TYR A 56 16.75 -3.81 2.86
N MET A 57 16.21 -3.13 1.84
CA MET A 57 15.00 -3.55 1.12
C MET A 57 15.30 -4.33 -0.16
N GLY A 58 16.57 -4.50 -0.52
CA GLY A 58 16.97 -5.19 -1.76
C GLY A 58 17.11 -4.27 -2.97
N GLY A 59 17.02 -2.95 -2.81
CA GLY A 59 17.27 -1.97 -3.88
C GLY A 59 16.21 -0.87 -4.01
N GLU A 60 16.47 0.12 -4.86
CA GLU A 60 15.53 1.22 -5.14
C GLU A 60 14.35 0.80 -6.03
N ASP A 61 14.56 -0.20 -6.89
CA ASP A 61 13.57 -0.84 -7.75
C ASP A 61 12.47 -1.54 -6.94
N VAL A 62 12.85 -2.20 -5.84
CA VAL A 62 11.91 -2.80 -4.89
C VAL A 62 11.04 -1.71 -4.25
N VAL A 63 11.64 -0.59 -3.81
CA VAL A 63 10.91 0.53 -3.22
C VAL A 63 9.93 1.14 -4.24
N ALA A 64 10.33 1.30 -5.49
CA ALA A 64 9.46 1.81 -6.56
C ALA A 64 8.24 0.90 -6.77
N SER A 65 8.44 -0.42 -6.75
CA SER A 65 7.38 -1.42 -6.87
C SER A 65 6.43 -1.38 -5.66
N LEU A 66 6.97 -1.30 -4.44
CA LEU A 66 6.16 -1.24 -3.22
C LEU A 66 5.28 0.02 -3.13
N LYS A 67 5.66 1.12 -3.78
CA LYS A 67 4.83 2.34 -3.84
C LYS A 67 3.52 2.15 -4.62
N GLN A 68 3.45 1.17 -5.55
CA GLN A 68 2.25 0.92 -6.35
C GLN A 68 1.16 0.18 -5.56
N LEU A 69 1.56 -0.74 -4.68
CA LEU A 69 0.64 -1.61 -3.94
C LEU A 69 -0.44 -0.85 -3.14
N PRO A 70 -0.12 0.22 -2.37
CA PRO A 70 -1.13 1.07 -1.73
C PRO A 70 -2.15 1.67 -2.69
N VAL A 71 -1.71 2.05 -3.89
CA VAL A 71 -2.56 2.68 -4.91
C VAL A 71 -3.57 1.68 -5.44
N GLU A 72 -3.11 0.47 -5.74
CA GLU A 72 -3.94 -0.64 -6.22
C GLU A 72 -4.98 -1.06 -5.19
N VAL A 73 -4.57 -1.25 -3.93
CA VAL A 73 -5.48 -1.61 -2.83
C VAL A 73 -6.53 -0.52 -2.64
N THR A 74 -6.11 0.75 -2.61
CA THR A 74 -7.03 1.89 -2.47
C THR A 74 -8.03 1.93 -3.63
N ALA A 75 -7.58 1.68 -4.86
CA ALA A 75 -8.44 1.62 -6.03
C ALA A 75 -9.44 0.46 -5.95
N LYS A 76 -9.02 -0.72 -5.43
CA LYS A 76 -9.87 -1.89 -5.25
C LYS A 76 -10.95 -1.67 -4.18
N ILE A 77 -10.65 -0.99 -3.09
CA ILE A 77 -11.60 -0.76 -1.99
C ILE A 77 -12.41 0.53 -2.16
N ALA A 78 -12.01 1.40 -3.10
CA ALA A 78 -12.73 2.62 -3.39
C ALA A 78 -14.20 2.34 -3.76
N PRO A 79 -15.16 3.10 -3.20
CA PRO A 79 -16.56 2.95 -3.55
C PRO A 79 -16.75 3.21 -5.05
N ARG A 80 -17.74 2.53 -5.67
CA ARG A 80 -18.01 2.63 -7.12
C ARG A 80 -18.09 4.08 -7.62
N ARG A 81 -18.72 4.98 -6.86
CA ARG A 81 -18.81 6.42 -7.19
C ARG A 81 -17.43 7.11 -7.26
N ALA A 82 -16.51 6.78 -6.36
CA ALA A 82 -15.16 7.35 -6.35
C ALA A 82 -14.30 6.86 -7.53
N ARG A 83 -14.43 5.59 -7.95
CA ARG A 83 -13.74 5.07 -9.15
C ARG A 83 -14.16 5.79 -10.43
N THR A 84 -15.45 6.10 -10.56
CA THR A 84 -15.97 6.86 -11.71
C THR A 84 -15.36 8.25 -11.78
N LEU A 85 -15.29 8.96 -10.65
CA LEU A 85 -14.68 10.29 -10.58
C LEU A 85 -13.17 10.27 -10.90
N SER A 86 -12.43 9.29 -10.37
CA SER A 86 -10.99 9.13 -10.69
C SER A 86 -10.75 8.87 -12.18
N ARG A 87 -11.57 8.03 -12.83
CA ARG A 87 -11.51 7.79 -14.29
C ARG A 87 -11.83 9.04 -15.11
N ILE A 88 -12.84 9.82 -14.70
CA ILE A 88 -13.19 11.07 -15.37
C ILE A 88 -12.04 12.08 -15.26
N ARG A 89 -11.42 12.18 -14.08
CA ARG A 89 -10.30 13.10 -13.83
C ARG A 89 -9.05 12.71 -14.64
N GLN A 90 -8.70 11.42 -14.69
CA GLN A 90 -7.59 10.93 -15.52
C GLN A 90 -7.81 11.17 -17.02
N ARG A 91 -9.05 11.06 -17.50
CA ARG A 91 -9.39 11.36 -18.91
C ARG A 91 -9.27 12.85 -19.25
N ARG A 92 -9.53 13.74 -18.29
CA ARG A 92 -9.39 15.19 -18.48
C ARG A 92 -7.94 15.68 -18.48
N LEU A 93 -7.04 15.02 -17.74
CA LEU A 93 -5.61 15.36 -17.72
C LEU A 93 -4.83 14.88 -18.97
N LYS A 94 -5.43 14.02 -19.80
CA LYS A 94 -4.85 13.55 -21.07
C LYS A 94 -5.40 14.30 -22.30
N ARG A 95 -6.20 15.34 -22.09
CA ARG A 95 -6.65 16.29 -23.12
C ARG A 95 -5.98 17.62 -22.88
#